data_AF-A0A497HYE9-F1
#
_entry.id   AF-A0A497HYE9-F1
#
_cell.length_a   1.000
_cell.length_b   1.000
_cell.length_c   1.000
_cell.angle_alpha   90.00
_cell.angle_beta   90.00
_cell.angle_gamma   90.00
#
_symmetry.space_group_name_H-M   'P 1'
#
loop_
_entity.id
_entity.type
_entity.pdbx_description
1 polymer ?
#
loop_
_entity_poly.entity_id
_entity_poly.type
_entity_poly.pdbx_seq_one_letter_code
_entity_poly.pdbx_strand_id
1 'polypeptide(L)' 'MYGTFYRKFLFPFYETFLMRRGTLKYLEELERTQWLSEEEIREIQWAKLQRLLQHAYLHVPYYRQKFHEIGA' A
#
# COMPACT_ATOMS: atom_id res chain seq x y z
N MET A 1 19.46 -19.30 19.25
CA MET A 1 18.84 -20.13 18.19
C MET A 1 17.31 -20.17 18.22
N TYR A 2 16.62 -19.95 19.35
CA TYR A 2 15.14 -19.88 19.38
C TYR A 2 14.52 -18.60 18.78
N GLY A 3 15.26 -17.48 18.78
CA GLY A 3 14.73 -16.18 18.31
C GLY A 3 14.45 -16.12 16.81
N THR A 4 15.21 -16.84 15.99
CA THR A 4 15.08 -16.78 14.52
C THR A 4 13.86 -17.53 14.01
N PHE A 5 13.52 -18.66 14.64
CA PHE A 5 12.35 -19.47 14.27
C PHE A 5 11.04 -18.78 14.70
N TYR A 6 11.04 -18.17 15.89
CA TYR A 6 9.88 -17.39 16.37
C TYR A 6 9.61 -16.18 15.48
N ARG A 7 10.65 -15.42 15.12
CA ARG A 7 10.53 -14.23 14.26
C ARG A 7 10.06 -14.56 12.84
N LYS A 8 10.47 -15.71 12.29
CA LYS A 8 10.12 -16.11 10.91
C LYS A 8 8.77 -16.82 10.78
N PHE A 9 8.27 -17.49 11.82
CA PHE A 9 7.06 -18.31 11.71
C PHE A 9 5.94 -17.91 12.68
N LEU A 10 6.23 -17.73 13.97
CA LEU A 10 5.19 -17.43 14.96
C LEU A 10 4.73 -15.98 14.91
N PHE A 11 5.65 -15.04 14.73
CA PHE A 11 5.33 -13.61 14.61
C PHE A 11 4.46 -13.28 13.38
N PRO A 12 4.79 -13.71 12.15
CA PRO A 12 3.93 -13.46 10.99
C PRO A 12 2.56 -14.13 11.07
N PHE A 13 2.48 -15.33 11.66
CA PHE A 13 1.19 -15.99 11.87
C PHE A 13 0.32 -15.24 12.89
N TYR A 14 0.91 -14.80 14.00
CA TYR A 14 0.20 -14.01 15.02
C TYR A 14 -0.26 -12.64 14.48
N GLU A 15 0.63 -11.87 13.83
CA GLU A 15 0.30 -10.55 13.29
C GLU A 15 -0.73 -10.61 12.16
N THR A 16 -0.58 -11.56 11.23
CA THR A 16 -1.39 -11.61 10.01
C THR A 16 -2.71 -12.34 10.23
N PHE A 17 -2.72 -13.43 11.02
CA PHE A 17 -3.90 -14.29 11.16
C PHE A 17 -4.74 -13.96 12.41
N LEU A 18 -4.08 -13.71 13.54
CA LEU A 18 -4.74 -13.38 14.81
C LEU A 18 -5.08 -11.89 14.92
N MET A 19 -4.14 -11.00 14.56
CA MET A 19 -4.33 -9.55 14.62
C MET A 19 -4.88 -8.93 13.32
N ARG A 20 -4.88 -9.67 12.20
CA ARG A 20 -5.30 -9.21 10.86
C ARG A 20 -4.63 -7.90 10.41
N ARG A 21 -3.40 -7.65 10.88
CA ARG A 21 -2.68 -6.42 10.53
C ARG A 21 -1.86 -6.64 9.28
N GLY A 22 -1.98 -5.70 8.33
CA GLY A 22 -1.15 -5.68 7.11
C GLY A 22 0.27 -5.18 7.34
N THR A 23 0.73 -5.03 8.58
CA THR A 23 2.01 -4.39 8.95
C THR A 23 3.18 -4.98 8.19
N LEU A 24 3.27 -6.31 8.12
CA LEU A 24 4.39 -7.00 7.48
C LEU A 24 4.44 -6.77 5.97
N LYS A 25 3.29 -6.65 5.32
CA LYS A 25 3.21 -6.30 3.90
C LYS A 25 3.74 -4.90 3.64
N TYR A 26 3.37 -3.94 4.49
CA TYR A 26 3.90 -2.58 4.38
C TYR A 26 5.40 -2.51 4.72
N LEU A 27 5.86 -3.31 5.67
CA LEU A 27 7.28 -3.41 6.01
C LEU A 27 8.09 -3.93 4.82
N GLU A 28 7.67 -5.01 4.17
CA GLU A 28 8.34 -5.54 2.98
C GLU A 28 8.39 -4.51 1.83
N GLU A 29 7.28 -3.79 1.63
CA GLU A 29 7.22 -2.72 0.64
C GLU A 29 8.18 -1.57 0.97
N LEU A 30 8.26 -1.16 2.24
CA LEU A 30 9.19 -0.12 2.71
C LEU A 30 10.65 -0.57 2.58
N GLU A 31 10.96 -1.81 2.99
CA GLU A 31 12.32 -2.36 2.91
C GLU A 31 12.85 -2.39 1.47
N ARG A 32 11.97 -2.63 0.50
CA ARG A 32 12.29 -2.58 -0.94
C ARG A 32 12.39 -1.14 -1.46
N THR A 33 11.46 -0.28 -1.09
CA THR A 33 11.33 1.06 -1.69
C THR A 33 12.30 2.09 -1.11
N GLN A 34 12.78 1.90 0.12
CA GLN A 34 13.64 2.87 0.82
C GLN A 34 15.00 3.14 0.16
N TRP A 35 15.45 2.28 -0.77
CA TRP A 35 16.73 2.39 -1.47
C TRP A 35 16.60 2.79 -2.95
N LEU A 36 15.38 3.05 -3.40
CA LEU A 36 15.11 3.41 -4.79
C LEU A 36 15.55 4.85 -5.09
N SER A 37 15.85 5.11 -6.37
CA SER A 37 16.10 6.46 -6.84
C SER A 37 14.85 7.32 -6.75
N GLU A 38 15.02 8.63 -6.84
CA GLU A 38 13.89 9.56 -6.84
C GLU A 38 12.94 9.29 -8.02
N GLU A 39 13.48 8.97 -9.20
CA GLU A 39 12.73 8.66 -10.40
C GLU A 39 11.86 7.41 -10.21
N GLU A 40 12.43 6.34 -9.67
CA GLU A 40 11.71 5.10 -9.38
C GLU A 40 10.60 5.32 -8.34
N ILE A 41 10.85 6.12 -7.30
CA ILE A 41 9.84 6.49 -6.32
C ILE A 41 8.71 7.30 -6.98
N ARG A 42 9.03 8.23 -7.88
CA ARG A 42 8.03 9.04 -8.60
C ARG A 42 7.13 8.16 -9.47
N GLU A 43 7.68 7.14 -10.15
CA GLU A 43 6.89 6.18 -10.93
C GLU A 43 5.91 5.39 -10.04
N ILE A 44 6.37 4.93 -8.88
CA ILE A 44 5.52 4.21 -7.92
C ILE A 44 4.40 5.11 -7.40
N GLN A 45 4.72 6.35 -7.03
CA GLN A 45 3.74 7.33 -6.56
C GLN A 45 2.71 7.65 -7.65
N TRP A 46 3.16 7.82 -8.89
CA TRP A 46 2.28 8.07 -10.04
C TRP A 46 1.28 6.94 -10.25
N ALA A 47 1.75 5.69 -10.28
CA ALA A 47 0.89 4.52 -10.43
C ALA A 47 -0.14 4.39 -9.29
N LYS A 48 0.28 4.69 -8.04
CA LYS A 48 -0.63 4.70 -6.88
C LYS A 48 -1.67 5.81 -6.98
N LEU A 49 -1.25 7.01 -7.41
CA LEU A 49 -2.14 8.16 -7.58
C LEU A 49 -3.22 7.86 -8.62
N GLN A 50 -2.86 7.31 -9.78
CA GLN A 50 -3.84 6.94 -10.81
C GLN A 50 -4.89 5.96 -10.28
N ARG A 51 -4.47 4.91 -9.56
CA ARG A 51 -5.40 3.96 -8.93
C ARG A 51 -6.30 4.62 -7.90
N LEU A 52 -5.76 5.53 -7.08
CA LEU A 52 -6.53 6.26 -6.07
C LEU A 52 -7.59 7.15 -6.71
N LEU A 53 -7.24 7.91 -7.75
CA LEU A 53 -8.17 8.77 -8.47
C LEU A 53 -9.28 7.95 -9.14
N GLN A 54 -8.92 6.84 -9.78
CA GLN A 54 -9.90 5.92 -10.37
C GLN A 54 -10.84 5.34 -9.31
N HIS A 55 -10.30 4.91 -8.17
CA HIS A 55 -11.12 4.42 -7.06
C HIS A 55 -12.07 5.49 -6.51
N ALA A 56 -11.58 6.71 -6.30
CA ALA A 56 -12.39 7.83 -5.83
C ALA A 56 -13.53 8.13 -6.81
N TYR A 57 -13.25 8.17 -8.11
CA TYR A 57 -14.26 8.39 -9.15
C TYR A 57 -15.31 7.26 -9.20
N LEU A 58 -14.88 6.01 -9.09
CA LEU A 58 -15.77 4.85 -9.15
C LEU A 58 -16.64 4.70 -7.90
N HIS A 59 -16.13 5.01 -6.71
CA HIS A 59 -16.81 4.67 -5.46
C HIS A 59 -17.34 5.85 -4.66
N VAL A 60 -16.93 7.09 -4.95
CA VAL A 60 -17.36 8.27 -4.18
C VAL A 60 -18.17 9.23 -5.06
N PRO A 61 -19.50 9.33 -4.85
CA PRO A 61 -20.37 10.18 -5.68
C PRO A 61 -19.91 11.63 -5.78
N TYR A 62 -19.42 12.20 -4.67
CA TYR A 62 -18.89 13.56 -4.64
C TYR A 62 -17.74 13.78 -5.63
N TYR A 63 -16.73 12.90 -5.61
CA TYR A 63 -15.58 13.03 -6.51
C TYR A 63 -15.96 12.77 -7.96
N ARG A 64 -16.87 11.82 -8.22
CA ARG A 64 -17.41 11.59 -9.56
C ARG A 64 -18.06 12.84 -10.14
N GLN A 65 -18.95 13.47 -9.38
CA GLN A 65 -19.62 14.70 -9.81
C GLN A 65 -18.61 15.82 -10.06
N LYS A 66 -17.66 16.02 -9.15
CA LYS A 66 -16.61 17.03 -9.30
C LYS A 66 -15.76 16.82 -10.56
N PHE A 67 -15.45 15.57 -10.89
CA PHE A 67 -14.65 15.22 -12.06
C PHE A 67 -15.44 15.51 -13.34
N HIS A 68 -16.74 15.17 -13.38
CA HIS A 68 -17.60 15.54 -14.51
C HIS A 68 -17.75 17.06 -14.68
N GLU A 69 -17.84 17.82 -13.59
CA GLU A 69 -17.94 19.29 -13.64
C GLU A 69 -16.73 19.96 -14.30
N ILE A 70 -15.54 19.34 -14.21
CA ILE A 70 -14.28 19.86 -14.77
C ILE A 70 -13.91 19.23 -16.12
N GLY A 71 -14.78 18.38 -16.69
CA GLY A 71 -14.60 17.79 -18.02
C GLY A 71 -13.74 16.51 -18.06
N ALA A 72 -13.67 15.78 -16.96
CA ALA A 72 -13.09 14.43 -16.93
C ALA A 72 -14.05 13.36 -17.48
#